data_AF-A0A0F2NG77-F1
#
_entry.id   AF-A0A0F2NG77-F1
#
_cell.length_a   1.000
_cell.length_b   1.000
_cell.length_c   1.000
_cell.angle_alpha   90.00
_cell.angle_beta   90.00
_cell.angle_gamma   90.00
#
_symmetry.space_group_name_H-M   'P 1'
#
loop_
_entity.id
_entity.type
_entity.pdbx_description
1 polymer ?
#
loop_
_entity_poly.entity_id
_entity_poly.type
_entity_poly.pdbx_seq_one_letter_code
_entity_poly.pdbx_strand_id
1 'polypeptide(L)'
;MDIYWCCFFVLLLLVLIITSYDNDTKIKKIAFISIESQYNNEKTNLDRLYTKEFIEKISNDKMFYKRNLGPYKILNIYTIKKNIMKGDYSIGVRISDRRGEYIQVMHIKKTNNSFYIFDIEYDI
;
A
#
# COMPACT_ATOMS: atom_id res chain seq x y z
N MET A 1 -13.18 39.31 15.91
CA MET A 1 -12.64 38.15 15.18
C MET A 1 -12.14 37.17 16.22
N ASP A 2 -12.94 36.15 16.44
CA ASP A 2 -13.03 35.48 17.74
C ASP A 2 -11.99 34.37 17.89
N ILE A 3 -11.33 34.32 19.05
CA ILE A 3 -10.37 33.29 19.45
C ILE A 3 -10.93 31.87 19.24
N TYR A 4 -12.25 31.70 19.34
CA TYR A 4 -12.97 30.46 19.07
C TYR A 4 -12.81 29.93 17.63
N TRP A 5 -12.75 30.83 16.63
CA TRP A 5 -12.53 30.44 15.23
C TRP A 5 -11.10 29.94 15.00
N CYS A 6 -10.10 30.58 15.61
CA CYS A 6 -8.72 30.09 15.56
C CYS A 6 -8.57 28.71 16.22
N CYS A 7 -9.15 28.51 17.41
CA CYS A 7 -9.10 27.22 18.09
C CYS A 7 -9.76 26.08 17.28
N PHE A 8 -10.88 26.36 16.62
CA PHE A 8 -11.56 25.38 15.76
C PHE A 8 -10.71 25.00 14.54
N PHE A 9 -10.08 25.96 13.87
CA PHE A 9 -9.20 25.70 12.73
C PHE A 9 -7.96 24.90 13.11
N VAL A 10 -7.33 25.22 14.24
CA VAL A 10 -6.16 24.49 14.74
C VAL A 10 -6.54 23.04 15.09
N LEU A 11 -7.69 22.82 15.73
CA LEU A 11 -8.20 21.49 16.06
C LEU A 11 -8.49 20.67 14.79
N LEU A 12 -9.15 21.26 13.79
CA LEU A 12 -9.43 20.61 12.52
C LEU A 12 -8.14 20.20 11.79
N LEU A 13 -7.13 21.09 11.77
CA LEU A 13 -5.83 20.82 11.17
C LEU A 13 -5.12 19.65 11.87
N LEU A 14 -5.13 19.63 13.20
CA LEU A 14 -4.55 18.55 14.01
C LEU A 14 -5.22 17.20 13.70
N VAL A 15 -6.55 17.17 13.62
CA VAL A 15 -7.30 15.95 13.28
C VAL A 15 -6.94 15.44 11.88
N LEU A 16 -6.79 16.34 10.90
CA LEU A 16 -6.37 15.99 9.54
C LEU A 16 -4.95 15.40 9.49
N ILE A 17 -4.02 15.98 10.26
CA ILE A 17 -2.64 15.49 10.33
C ILE A 17 -2.60 14.09 10.97
N ILE A 18 -3.28 13.90 12.10
CA ILE A 18 -3.31 12.61 12.82
C ILE A 18 -3.90 11.51 11.94
N THR A 19 -5.03 11.78 11.28
CA THR A 19 -5.67 10.81 10.39
C THR A 19 -4.80 10.48 9.17
N SER A 20 -4.09 11.46 8.61
CA SER A 20 -3.14 11.21 7.53
C SER A 20 -1.97 10.32 7.97
N TYR A 21 -1.45 10.52 9.18
CA TYR A 21 -0.34 9.74 9.72
C TYR A 21 -0.73 8.27 9.98
N ASP A 22 -1.91 8.06 10.56
CA ASP A 22 -2.46 6.72 10.80
C ASP A 22 -2.69 5.96 9.47
N ASN A 23 -3.23 6.64 8.46
CA ASN A 23 -3.42 6.06 7.13
C ASN A 23 -2.09 5.63 6.50
N ASP A 24 -1.04 6.45 6.57
CA ASP A 24 0.28 6.12 6.03
C ASP A 24 0.87 4.86 6.66
N THR A 25 0.72 4.73 7.99
CA THR A 25 1.21 3.57 8.73
C THR A 25 0.46 2.29 8.29
N LYS A 26 -0.86 2.36 8.16
CA LYS A 26 -1.69 1.24 7.68
C LYS A 26 -1.35 0.82 6.26
N ILE A 27 -1.16 1.80 5.38
CA ILE A 27 -0.80 1.58 3.97
C ILE A 27 0.57 0.90 3.86
N LYS A 28 1.59 1.39 4.57
CA LYS A 28 2.93 0.77 4.60
C LYS A 28 2.89 -0.66 5.13
N LYS A 29 2.07 -0.92 6.15
CA LYS A 29 1.87 -2.27 6.71
C LYS A 29 1.27 -3.23 5.67
N ILE A 30 0.25 -2.80 4.93
CA ILE A 30 -0.35 -3.63 3.89
C ILE A 30 0.63 -3.91 2.75
N ALA A 31 1.44 -2.92 2.37
CA ALA A 31 2.51 -3.09 1.40
C ALA A 31 3.48 -4.20 1.80
N PHE A 32 3.94 -4.15 3.05
CA PHE A 32 4.90 -5.09 3.59
C PHE A 32 4.34 -6.53 3.56
N ILE A 33 3.12 -6.72 4.07
CA ILE A 33 2.45 -8.03 4.07
C ILE A 33 2.22 -8.53 2.64
N SER A 34 1.89 -7.63 1.70
CA SER A 34 1.73 -7.98 0.29
C SER A 34 3.03 -8.50 -0.33
N ILE A 35 4.18 -7.89 -0.03
CA ILE A 35 5.49 -8.38 -0.48
C ILE A 35 5.80 -9.74 0.13
N GLU A 36 5.61 -9.91 1.44
CA GLU A 36 5.81 -11.20 2.11
C GLU A 36 4.99 -12.30 1.44
N SER A 37 3.70 -12.06 1.19
CA SER A 37 2.81 -13.02 0.51
C SER A 37 3.29 -13.38 -0.90
N GLN A 38 3.79 -12.41 -1.67
CA GLN A 38 4.32 -12.63 -3.03
C GLN A 38 5.60 -13.49 -3.04
N TYR A 39 6.51 -13.29 -2.10
CA TYR A 39 7.78 -14.02 -2.03
C TYR A 39 7.67 -15.38 -1.32
N ASN A 40 6.84 -15.48 -0.29
CA ASN A 40 6.59 -16.75 0.41
C ASN A 40 5.56 -17.63 -0.31
N ASN A 41 4.90 -17.13 -1.35
CA ASN A 41 3.81 -17.80 -2.07
C ASN A 41 2.62 -18.13 -1.16
N GLU A 42 2.34 -17.28 -0.18
CA GLU A 42 1.23 -17.48 0.75
C GLU A 42 -0.08 -17.02 0.10
N LYS A 43 -0.99 -17.98 -0.12
CA LYS A 43 -2.34 -17.71 -0.66
C LYS A 43 -3.39 -17.43 0.41
N THR A 44 -3.01 -17.52 1.68
CA THR A 44 -3.94 -17.37 2.81
C THR A 44 -4.21 -15.87 3.03
N ASN A 45 -5.47 -15.50 3.27
CA ASN A 45 -5.90 -14.12 3.60
C ASN A 45 -5.79 -13.07 2.47
N LEU A 46 -5.80 -13.46 1.18
CA LEU A 46 -5.78 -12.51 0.07
C LEU A 46 -6.94 -11.50 0.14
N ASP A 47 -8.14 -11.92 0.57
CA ASP A 47 -9.32 -11.05 0.71
C ASP A 47 -9.15 -9.91 1.73
N ARG A 48 -8.15 -9.99 2.60
CA ARG A 48 -7.83 -8.94 3.59
C ARG A 48 -6.83 -7.91 3.06
N LEU A 49 -6.14 -8.22 1.96
CA LEU A 49 -5.07 -7.40 1.39
C LEU A 49 -5.46 -6.83 0.03
N TYR A 50 -6.20 -7.60 -0.75
CA TYR A 50 -6.50 -7.31 -2.14
C TYR A 50 -8.00 -7.16 -2.35
N THR A 51 -8.34 -6.40 -3.38
CA THR A 51 -9.71 -6.33 -3.87
C THR A 51 -10.07 -7.62 -4.60
N LYS A 52 -11.37 -8.00 -4.58
CA LYS A 52 -11.85 -9.21 -5.29
C LYS A 52 -11.44 -9.24 -6.77
N GLU A 53 -11.62 -8.12 -7.46
CA GLU A 53 -11.22 -7.92 -8.85
C GLU A 53 -9.73 -8.22 -9.06
N PHE A 54 -8.86 -7.73 -8.17
CA PHE A 54 -7.43 -8.02 -8.25
C PHE A 54 -7.10 -9.47 -7.91
N ILE A 55 -7.81 -10.11 -6.97
CA ILE A 55 -7.64 -11.53 -6.65
C ILE A 55 -7.94 -12.41 -7.87
N GLU A 56 -8.98 -12.08 -8.63
CA GLU A 56 -9.31 -12.75 -9.88
C GLU A 56 -8.20 -12.57 -10.94
N LYS A 57 -7.64 -11.36 -11.05
CA LYS A 57 -6.48 -11.06 -11.92
C LYS A 57 -5.26 -11.93 -11.55
N ILE A 58 -4.85 -11.94 -10.28
CA ILE A 58 -3.66 -12.69 -9.84
C ILE A 58 -3.84 -14.21 -9.86
N SER A 59 -5.08 -14.71 -9.71
CA SER A 59 -5.36 -16.14 -9.82
C SER A 59 -5.03 -16.69 -11.20
N ASN A 60 -5.10 -15.83 -12.22
CA ASN A 60 -4.74 -16.14 -13.60
C ASN A 60 -3.29 -15.75 -13.96
N ASP A 61 -2.66 -14.88 -13.17
CA ASP A 61 -1.31 -14.38 -13.43
C ASP A 61 -0.23 -15.22 -12.73
N LYS A 62 0.55 -15.96 -13.51
CA LYS A 62 1.69 -16.75 -13.01
C LYS A 62 2.86 -15.88 -12.53
N MET A 63 2.91 -14.59 -12.86
CA MET A 63 4.01 -13.66 -12.55
C MET A 63 3.85 -12.93 -11.22
N PHE A 64 2.64 -12.95 -10.63
CA PHE A 64 2.37 -12.34 -9.32
C PHE A 64 3.23 -12.98 -8.21
N TYR A 65 3.34 -14.30 -8.23
CA TYR A 65 4.14 -15.06 -7.28
C TYR A 65 5.60 -15.15 -7.74
N LYS A 66 6.52 -14.56 -6.97
CA LYS A 66 7.95 -14.48 -7.28
C LYS A 66 8.70 -15.77 -6.91
N ARG A 67 8.34 -16.90 -7.55
CA ARG A 67 9.05 -18.18 -7.33
C ARG A 67 10.53 -18.06 -7.70
N ASN A 68 11.39 -18.63 -6.86
CA ASN A 68 12.86 -18.68 -7.00
C ASN A 68 13.59 -17.33 -6.91
N LEU A 69 12.92 -16.24 -6.51
CA LEU A 69 13.57 -14.92 -6.36
C LEU A 69 14.16 -14.66 -4.97
N GLY A 70 13.79 -15.46 -3.96
CA GLY A 70 14.35 -15.35 -2.61
C GLY A 70 15.84 -15.71 -2.55
N PRO A 71 16.65 -15.13 -1.64
CA PRO A 71 16.24 -14.16 -0.61
C PRO A 71 15.94 -12.78 -1.21
N TYR A 72 15.05 -12.05 -0.55
CA TYR A 72 14.69 -10.68 -0.91
C TYR A 72 14.91 -9.74 0.28
N LYS A 73 15.04 -8.44 -0.01
CA LYS A 73 15.17 -7.38 0.98
C LYS A 73 14.38 -6.16 0.53
N ILE A 74 13.51 -5.65 1.40
CA ILE A 74 12.88 -4.35 1.21
C ILE A 74 13.90 -3.27 1.60
N LEU A 75 14.30 -2.46 0.64
CA LEU A 75 15.27 -1.37 0.83
C LEU A 75 14.59 -0.08 1.27
N ASN A 76 13.42 0.23 0.70
CA ASN A 76 12.67 1.44 1.05
C ASN A 76 11.18 1.29 0.71
N ILE A 77 10.33 2.01 1.46
CA ILE A 77 8.91 2.17 1.19
C ILE A 77 8.57 3.66 1.25
N TYR A 78 8.10 4.21 0.14
CA TYR A 78 7.76 5.63 0.02
C TYR A 78 6.41 5.83 -0.66
N THR A 79 5.74 6.92 -0.31
CA THR A 79 4.45 7.27 -0.92
C THR A 79 4.69 8.06 -2.19
N ILE A 80 4.13 7.60 -3.31
CA ILE A 80 4.21 8.25 -4.63
C ILE A 80 3.06 9.26 -4.79
N LYS A 81 1.84 8.84 -4.47
CA LYS A 81 0.64 9.66 -4.65
C LYS A 81 -0.35 9.42 -3.52
N LYS A 82 -0.98 10.49 -3.05
CA LYS A 82 -2.14 10.45 -2.14
C LYS A 82 -3.28 11.25 -2.74
N ASN A 83 -4.36 10.58 -3.09
CA ASN A 83 -5.63 11.22 -3.37
C ASN A 83 -6.59 10.95 -2.21
N ILE A 84 -6.44 11.74 -1.15
CA ILE A 84 -7.15 11.56 0.12
C ILE A 84 -8.67 11.66 -0.08
N MET A 85 -9.14 12.52 -0.99
CA MET A 85 -10.56 12.70 -1.27
C MET A 85 -11.20 11.47 -1.94
N LYS A 86 -10.48 10.80 -2.83
CA LYS A 86 -10.94 9.56 -3.47
C LYS A 86 -10.62 8.31 -2.66
N GLY A 87 -9.74 8.44 -1.65
CA GLY A 87 -9.22 7.31 -0.88
C GLY A 87 -8.20 6.48 -1.66
N ASP A 88 -7.62 7.02 -2.74
CA ASP A 88 -6.65 6.33 -3.58
C ASP A 88 -5.22 6.70 -3.17
N TYR A 89 -4.36 5.69 -3.09
CA TYR A 89 -2.96 5.82 -2.69
C TYR A 89 -2.08 5.02 -3.65
N SER A 90 -0.87 5.53 -3.87
CA SER A 90 0.16 4.81 -4.62
C SER A 90 1.44 4.84 -3.81
N ILE A 91 2.03 3.68 -3.59
CA ILE A 91 3.27 3.53 -2.85
C ILE A 91 4.30 2.81 -3.71
N GLY A 92 5.54 3.26 -3.63
CA GLY A 92 6.69 2.60 -4.21
C GLY A 92 7.42 1.80 -3.14
N VAL A 93 7.74 0.55 -3.47
CA VAL A 93 8.56 -0.33 -2.65
C VAL A 93 9.79 -0.69 -3.46
N ARG A 94 10.97 -0.30 -2.97
CA ARG A 94 12.23 -0.73 -3.56
C ARG A 94 12.64 -2.07 -2.97
N ILE A 95 12.82 -3.07 -3.82
CA ILE A 95 13.12 -4.44 -3.43
C ILE A 95 14.42 -4.86 -4.10
N SER A 96 15.27 -5.55 -3.35
CA SER A 96 16.44 -6.25 -3.86
C SER A 96 16.21 -7.74 -3.73
N ASP A 97 16.36 -8.50 -4.81
CA ASP A 97 16.27 -9.95 -4.81
C ASP A 97 17.39 -10.59 -5.64
N ARG A 98 17.34 -11.91 -5.87
CA ARG A 98 18.39 -12.62 -6.64
C ARG A 98 18.60 -12.10 -8.07
N ARG A 99 17.65 -11.37 -8.65
CA ARG A 99 17.73 -10.82 -10.01
C ARG A 99 18.15 -9.35 -10.06
N GLY A 100 18.23 -8.68 -8.91
CA GLY A 100 18.67 -7.30 -8.82
C GLY A 100 17.73 -6.43 -7.98
N GLU A 101 17.87 -5.12 -8.13
CA GLU A 101 17.00 -4.13 -7.50
C GLU A 101 15.94 -3.64 -8.47
N TYR A 102 14.71 -3.49 -8.00
CA TYR A 102 13.60 -2.95 -8.79
C TYR A 102 12.61 -2.19 -7.90
N ILE A 103 11.69 -1.47 -8.54
CA ILE A 103 10.61 -0.75 -7.85
C ILE A 103 9.29 -1.45 -8.16
N GLN A 104 8.55 -1.76 -7.10
CA GLN A 104 7.18 -2.23 -7.18
C GLN A 104 6.25 -1.11 -6.75
N VAL A 105 5.31 -0.74 -7.62
CA VAL A 105 4.29 0.25 -7.30
C VAL A 105 3.01 -0.47 -6.95
N MET A 106 2.45 -0.18 -5.77
CA MET A 106 1.16 -0.73 -5.35
C MET A 106 0.13 0.38 -5.31
N HIS A 107 -1.01 0.12 -5.96
CA HIS A 107 -2.16 1.00 -5.96
C HIS A 107 -3.19 0.50 -4.95
N ILE A 108 -3.52 1.36 -4.00
CA ILE A 108 -4.31 1.04 -2.82
C ILE A 108 -5.54 1.93 -2.79
N LYS A 109 -6.71 1.35 -2.55
CA LYS A 109 -7.96 2.08 -2.36
C LYS A 109 -8.50 1.89 -0.95
N LYS A 110 -9.06 2.96 -0.38
CA LYS A 110 -9.74 2.95 0.91
C LYS A 110 -11.22 2.62 0.70
N THR A 111 -11.73 1.63 1.42
CA THR A 111 -13.14 1.23 1.40
C THR A 111 -13.61 0.96 2.82
N ASN A 112 -14.67 1.65 3.26
CA ASN A 112 -15.32 1.45 4.57
C ASN A 112 -14.32 1.31 5.74
N ASN A 113 -13.29 2.16 5.76
CA ASN A 113 -12.21 2.22 6.75
C ASN A 113 -11.10 1.16 6.65
N SER A 114 -11.13 0.31 5.64
CA SER A 114 -10.08 -0.63 5.29
C SER A 114 -9.35 -0.19 4.03
N PHE A 115 -8.15 -0.72 3.81
CA PHE A 115 -7.32 -0.43 2.65
C PHE A 115 -7.06 -1.72 1.90
N TYR A 116 -7.14 -1.66 0.57
CA TYR A 116 -6.99 -2.82 -0.30
C TYR A 116 -6.13 -2.47 -1.50
N ILE A 117 -5.21 -3.35 -1.85
CA ILE A 117 -4.44 -3.27 -3.10
C ILE A 117 -5.36 -3.70 -4.25
N PHE A 118 -5.46 -2.86 -5.26
CA PHE A 118 -6.24 -3.13 -6.46
C PHE A 118 -5.38 -3.28 -7.71
N ASP A 119 -4.13 -2.83 -7.66
CA ASP A 119 -3.17 -3.07 -8.74
C ASP A 119 -1.72 -3.05 -8.26
N ILE A 120 -0.85 -3.72 -9.00
CA ILE A 120 0.59 -3.77 -8.78
C ILE A 120 1.31 -3.65 -10.12
N GLU A 121 2.22 -2.69 -10.20
CA GLU A 121 3.10 -2.47 -11.33
C GLU A 121 4.55 -2.79 -10.93
N TYR A 122 5.32 -3.33 -11.87
CA TYR A 122 6.75 -3.62 -11.69
C TYR A 122 7.52 -2.78 -12.70
N ASP A 123 8.39 -1.89 -12.23
CA ASP A 123 9.36 -1.21 -13.08
C ASP A 123 10.52 -2.19 -13.30
N ILE A 124 10.67 -2.70 -14.52
CA ILE A 124 11.74 -3.62 -14.95
C ILE A 124 12.79 -2.83 -15.71
#